data_AF-A0A7F8Q6D1-F1
#
_entry.id   AF-A0A7F8Q6D1-F1
#
_cell.length_a   1.000
_cell.length_b   1.000
_cell.length_c   1.000
_cell.angle_alpha   90.00
_cell.angle_beta   90.00
_cell.angle_gamma   90.00
#
_symmetry.space_group_name_H-M   'P 1'
#
loop_
_entity.id
_entity.type
_entity.pdbx_description
1 polymer ?
#
loop_
_entity_poly.entity_id
_entity_poly.type
_entity_poly.pdbx_seq_one_letter_code
_entity_poly.pdbx_strand_id
1 'polypeptide(L)'
;MVAIDQALDWCHRSGKSPSEVFEHTVLYVTVEPCIMCAAALRLMKIPLVVYGCQNERFGGCGSVLNIASADLPNTGRPFQCIPGYRAEEAVEMLKTFYKQENPNAPKSKVRKKECQKP
;
A
#
# COMPACT_ATOMS: atom_id res chain seq x y z
N MET A 1 -5.30 -5.25 0.27
CA MET A 1 -6.40 -6.12 -0.23
C MET A 1 -7.00 -6.96 0.88
N VAL A 2 -6.22 -7.72 1.66
CA VAL A 2 -6.70 -8.51 2.82
C VAL A 2 -7.66 -7.73 3.75
N ALA A 3 -7.33 -6.48 4.10
CA ALA A 3 -8.19 -5.66 4.96
C ALA A 3 -9.57 -5.33 4.35
N ILE A 4 -9.66 -5.21 3.02
CA ILE A 4 -10.93 -4.96 2.33
C ILE A 4 -11.81 -6.21 2.42
N ASP A 5 -11.26 -7.40 2.18
CA ASP A 5 -12.01 -8.66 2.29
C ASP A 5 -12.52 -8.87 3.72
N GLN A 6 -11.67 -8.62 4.73
CA GLN A 6 -12.08 -8.70 6.13
C GLN A 6 -13.18 -7.70 6.49
N ALA A 7 -13.11 -6.47 5.96
CA ALA A 7 -14.16 -5.47 6.16
C ALA A 7 -15.47 -5.86 5.47
N LEU A 8 -15.42 -6.45 4.27
CA LEU A 8 -16.60 -6.99 3.58
C LEU A 8 -17.23 -8.14 4.36
N ASP A 9 -16.42 -9.07 4.88
CA ASP A 9 -16.91 -10.14 5.75
C ASP A 9 -17.56 -9.62 7.04
N TRP A 10 -17.02 -8.52 7.58
CA TRP A 10 -17.62 -7.84 8.73
C TRP A 10 -18.96 -7.19 8.37
N CYS A 11 -19.07 -6.56 7.20
CA CYS A 11 -20.33 -6.01 6.69
C CYS A 11 -21.40 -7.10 6.60
N HIS A 12 -21.03 -8.26 6.03
CA HIS A 12 -21.94 -9.40 5.90
C HIS A 12 -22.45 -9.89 7.28
N ARG A 13 -21.56 -10.00 8.27
CA ARG A 13 -21.90 -10.45 9.63
C ARG A 13 -22.70 -9.42 10.44
N SER A 14 -22.49 -8.13 10.19
CA SER A 14 -23.15 -7.03 10.91
C SER A 14 -24.46 -6.58 10.26
N GLY A 15 -24.81 -7.10 9.07
CA GLY A 15 -25.97 -6.66 8.30
C GLY A 15 -25.84 -5.23 7.77
N LYS A 16 -24.63 -4.67 7.78
CA LYS A 16 -24.33 -3.32 7.28
C LYS A 16 -23.97 -3.36 5.80
N SER A 17 -24.39 -2.33 5.06
CA SER A 17 -23.99 -2.22 3.66
C SER A 17 -22.51 -1.82 3.55
N PRO A 18 -21.73 -2.37 2.60
CA PRO A 18 -20.33 -1.98 2.43
C PRO A 18 -20.13 -0.48 2.22
N SER A 19 -21.01 0.18 1.45
CA SER A 19 -20.92 1.63 1.20
C SER A 19 -21.06 2.44 2.49
N GLU A 20 -21.97 2.06 3.39
CA GLU A 20 -22.14 2.73 4.68
C GLU A 20 -20.87 2.64 5.53
N VAL A 21 -20.17 1.51 5.46
CA VAL A 21 -18.98 1.24 6.28
C VAL A 21 -17.74 1.90 5.69
N PHE A 22 -17.44 1.67 4.41
CA PHE A 22 -16.22 2.16 3.79
C PHE A 22 -16.17 3.69 3.69
N GLU A 23 -17.30 4.36 3.45
CA GLU A 23 -17.36 5.83 3.38
C GLU A 23 -17.08 6.49 4.75
N HIS A 24 -17.07 5.74 5.85
CA HIS A 24 -16.73 6.20 7.21
C HIS A 24 -15.51 5.51 7.82
N THR A 25 -14.73 4.78 7.01
CA THR A 25 -13.56 4.04 7.47
C THR A 25 -12.29 4.87 7.32
N VAL A 26 -11.42 4.84 8.33
CA VAL A 26 -10.04 5.36 8.23
C VAL A 26 -9.08 4.20 8.10
N LEU A 27 -8.23 4.22 7.07
CA LEU A 27 -7.22 3.20 6.85
C LEU A 27 -5.88 3.61 7.46
N TYR A 28 -5.28 2.74 8.26
CA TYR A 28 -3.93 2.91 8.80
C TYR A 28 -3.00 1.86 8.18
N VAL A 29 -1.94 2.29 7.50
CA VAL A 29 -0.97 1.39 6.85
C VAL A 29 0.46 1.84 7.08
N THR A 30 1.39 0.90 7.20
CA THR A 30 2.81 1.22 7.49
C THR A 30 3.49 1.97 6.34
N VAL A 31 3.11 1.68 5.10
CA VAL A 31 3.74 2.17 3.88
C VAL A 31 2.66 2.78 2.98
N GLU A 32 3.00 3.82 2.24
CA GLU A 32 2.15 4.43 1.22
C GLU A 32 1.51 3.36 0.30
N PRO A 33 0.18 3.40 0.10
CA PRO A 33 -0.51 2.50 -0.82
C PRO A 33 0.12 2.54 -2.22
N CYS A 34 0.35 1.37 -2.81
CA CYS A 34 0.78 1.33 -4.21
C CYS A 34 -0.35 1.77 -5.14
N ILE A 35 -0.04 2.03 -6.42
CA ILE A 35 -1.01 2.43 -7.46
C ILE A 35 -2.27 1.55 -7.46
N MET A 36 -2.11 0.23 -7.42
CA MET A 36 -3.24 -0.73 -7.39
C MET A 36 -4.12 -0.52 -6.15
N CYS A 37 -3.50 -0.43 -4.97
CA CYS A 37 -4.22 -0.21 -3.72
C CYS A 37 -4.90 1.16 -3.71
N ALA A 38 -4.22 2.23 -4.09
CA ALA A 38 -4.79 3.57 -4.14
C ALA A 38 -6.02 3.65 -5.06
N ALA A 39 -5.97 3.00 -6.23
CA ALA A 39 -7.12 2.90 -7.12
C ALA A 39 -8.29 2.13 -6.48
N ALA A 40 -8.02 1.01 -5.80
CA ALA A 40 -9.03 0.26 -5.09
C ALA A 40 -9.68 1.09 -3.96
N LEU A 41 -8.89 1.79 -3.15
CA LEU A 41 -9.39 2.66 -2.07
C LEU A 41 -10.30 3.77 -2.60
N ARG A 42 -9.96 4.34 -3.76
CA ARG A 42 -10.78 5.33 -4.47
C ARG A 42 -12.14 4.76 -4.87
N LEU A 43 -12.17 3.54 -5.42
CA LEU A 43 -13.40 2.84 -5.81
C LEU A 43 -14.27 2.46 -4.60
N MET A 44 -13.63 2.07 -3.49
CA MET A 44 -14.31 1.79 -2.21
C MET A 44 -14.74 3.06 -1.46
N LYS A 45 -14.30 4.24 -1.92
CA LYS A 45 -14.60 5.57 -1.34
C LYS A 45 -14.16 5.73 0.12
N ILE A 46 -13.05 5.11 0.50
CA ILE A 46 -12.43 5.36 1.81
C ILE A 46 -11.97 6.82 1.86
N PRO A 47 -12.41 7.63 2.83
CA PRO A 47 -12.14 9.07 2.83
C PRO A 47 -10.72 9.45 3.29
N LEU A 48 -10.08 8.63 4.12
CA LEU A 48 -8.83 8.99 4.78
C LEU A 48 -7.88 7.79 4.91
N VAL A 49 -6.63 8.01 4.52
CA VAL A 49 -5.53 7.05 4.68
C VAL A 49 -4.41 7.71 5.47
N VAL A 50 -4.05 7.11 6.60
CA VAL A 50 -2.88 7.46 7.40
C VAL A 50 -1.79 6.46 7.10
N TYR A 51 -0.59 6.94 6.73
CA TYR A 51 0.53 6.06 6.46
C TYR A 51 1.87 6.54 6.98
N GLY A 52 2.79 5.58 7.16
CA GLY A 52 4.14 5.84 7.66
C GLY A 52 5.07 6.36 6.58
N CYS A 53 5.84 5.48 5.94
CA CYS A 53 6.84 5.87 4.95
C CYS A 53 6.28 5.91 3.52
N GLN A 54 7.00 6.61 2.64
CA GLN A 54 6.75 6.66 1.21
C GLN A 54 6.99 5.28 0.54
N ASN A 55 6.38 5.07 -0.62
CA ASN A 55 6.58 3.90 -1.46
C ASN A 55 7.28 4.31 -2.77
N GLU A 56 8.61 4.34 -2.72
CA GLU A 56 9.47 4.84 -3.81
C GLU A 56 9.33 4.05 -5.12
N ARG A 57 8.90 2.78 -5.06
CA ARG A 57 8.84 1.92 -6.25
C ARG A 57 7.49 1.96 -6.95
N PHE A 58 6.39 2.04 -6.19
CA PHE A 58 5.05 1.86 -6.73
C PHE A 58 3.99 2.76 -6.08
N GLY A 59 4.37 3.79 -5.33
CA GLY A 59 3.46 4.63 -4.55
C GLY A 59 2.40 5.34 -5.40
N GLY A 60 1.15 5.23 -4.96
CA GLY A 60 -0.03 5.75 -5.64
C GLY A 60 -0.63 7.00 -4.98
N CYS A 61 0.00 7.56 -3.96
CA CYS A 61 -0.47 8.73 -3.20
C CYS A 61 0.47 9.94 -3.32
N GLY A 62 1.47 9.88 -4.21
CA GLY A 62 2.41 10.96 -4.47
C GLY A 62 3.80 10.52 -4.87
N SER A 63 4.28 9.33 -4.44
CA SER A 63 5.67 8.94 -4.73
C SER A 63 5.95 8.64 -6.20
N VAL A 64 5.07 7.89 -6.86
CA VAL A 64 5.20 7.57 -8.30
C VAL A 64 4.05 8.18 -9.08
N LEU A 65 2.83 7.96 -8.60
CA LEU A 65 1.61 8.62 -9.09
C LEU A 65 0.79 9.12 -7.92
N ASN A 66 -0.14 10.04 -8.19
CA ASN A 66 -1.09 10.52 -7.20
C ASN A 66 -2.54 10.21 -7.63
N ILE A 67 -2.95 8.97 -7.41
CA ILE A 67 -4.33 8.50 -7.64
C ILE A 67 -5.29 9.02 -6.55
N ALA A 68 -4.76 9.24 -5.34
CA ALA A 68 -5.52 9.73 -4.19
C ALA A 68 -6.23 11.06 -4.48
N SER A 69 -5.52 12.01 -5.11
CA SER A 69 -6.07 13.33 -5.45
C SER A 69 -6.35 13.54 -6.95
N ALA A 70 -6.28 12.49 -7.78
CA ALA A 70 -6.54 12.62 -9.21
C ALA A 70 -7.98 13.09 -9.48
N ASP A 71 -8.13 13.99 -10.47
CA ASP A 71 -9.44 14.38 -10.98
C ASP A 71 -9.96 13.31 -11.95
N LEU A 72 -10.87 12.49 -11.46
CA LEU A 72 -11.48 11.38 -12.19
C LEU A 72 -12.98 11.36 -11.83
N PRO A 73 -13.84 12.05 -12.61
CA PRO A 73 -15.22 12.34 -12.22
C PRO A 73 -16.13 11.12 -12.04
N ASN A 74 -15.87 10.05 -12.80
CA ASN A 74 -16.76 8.89 -12.89
C ASN A 74 -16.19 7.61 -12.26
N THR A 75 -15.08 7.70 -11.52
CA THR A 75 -14.41 6.52 -10.94
C THR A 75 -14.06 6.75 -9.47
N GLY A 76 -15.00 6.39 -8.59
CA GLY A 76 -14.81 6.49 -7.14
C GLY A 76 -14.77 7.94 -6.63
N ARG A 77 -14.16 8.15 -5.45
CA ARG A 77 -13.97 9.49 -4.85
C ARG A 77 -12.51 9.70 -4.45
N PRO A 78 -11.96 10.92 -4.61
CA PRO A 78 -10.64 11.23 -4.07
C PRO A 78 -10.64 11.08 -2.54
N PHE A 79 -9.47 10.84 -1.98
CA PHE A 79 -9.29 10.64 -0.54
C PHE A 79 -8.09 11.40 -0.01
N GLN A 80 -8.11 11.70 1.28
CA GLN A 80 -7.05 12.42 1.97
C GLN A 80 -5.98 11.47 2.48
N CYS A 81 -4.74 11.98 2.53
CA CYS A 81 -3.58 11.26 3.02
C CYS A 81 -2.94 12.02 4.18
N ILE A 82 -2.63 11.32 5.27
CA ILE A 82 -1.76 11.81 6.36
C ILE A 82 -0.48 10.97 6.35
N PRO A 83 0.60 11.42 5.70
CA PRO A 83 1.86 10.70 5.66
C PRO A 83 2.73 10.94 6.90
N GLY A 84 3.74 10.10 7.09
CA GLY A 84 4.88 10.39 7.96
C GLY A 84 4.83 9.77 9.36
N TYR A 85 3.74 9.10 9.75
CA TYR A 85 3.64 8.53 11.10
C TYR A 85 4.64 7.39 11.29
N ARG A 86 5.68 7.62 12.12
CA ARG A 86 6.77 6.66 12.37
C ARG A 86 7.46 6.20 11.06
N ALA A 87 7.62 7.13 10.11
CA ALA A 87 8.17 6.82 8.78
C ALA A 87 9.58 6.21 8.81
N GLU A 88 10.43 6.63 9.74
CA GLU A 88 11.79 6.10 9.90
C GLU A 88 11.80 4.61 10.22
N GLU A 89 10.94 4.19 11.15
CA GLU A 89 10.82 2.78 11.53
C GLU A 89 10.18 1.94 10.42
N ALA A 90 9.17 2.51 9.73
CA ALA A 90 8.53 1.90 8.57
C ALA A 90 9.54 1.62 7.44
N VAL A 91 10.39 2.59 7.11
CA VAL A 91 11.41 2.41 6.07
C VAL A 91 12.52 1.46 6.53
N GLU A 92 12.90 1.46 7.81
CA GLU A 92 13.92 0.53 8.31
C GLU A 92 13.47 -0.93 8.26
N MET A 93 12.19 -1.20 8.53
CA MET A 93 11.60 -2.53 8.32
C MET A 93 11.68 -2.97 6.85
N LEU A 94 11.33 -2.08 5.91
CA LEU A 94 11.44 -2.37 4.47
C LEU A 94 12.88 -2.64 4.04
N LYS A 95 13.83 -1.82 4.50
CA LYS A 95 15.26 -2.00 4.21
C LYS A 95 15.76 -3.33 4.75
N THR A 96 15.35 -3.70 5.97
CA THR A 96 15.71 -4.98 6.59
C THR A 96 15.15 -6.15 5.79
N PHE A 97 13.90 -6.07 5.33
CA PHE A 97 13.30 -7.08 4.47
C PHE A 97 14.05 -7.25 3.14
N TYR A 98 14.39 -6.15 2.44
CA TYR A 98 15.09 -6.23 1.15
C TYR A 98 16.57 -6.65 1.24
N LYS A 99 17.20 -6.56 2.43
CA LYS A 99 18.55 -7.08 2.67
C LYS A 99 18.56 -8.61 2.81
N GLN A 100 17.41 -9.24 3.07
CA GLN A 100 17.32 -10.69 3.22
C GLN A 100 17.31 -11.36 1.84
N GLU A 101 18.05 -12.46 1.70
CA GLU A 101 17.91 -13.34 0.54
C GLU A 101 16.60 -14.13 0.66
N ASN A 102 15.91 -14.32 -0.47
CA ASN A 102 14.73 -15.18 -0.48
C ASN A 102 15.19 -16.65 -0.32
N PRO A 103 14.90 -17.33 0.80
CA PRO A 103 15.35 -18.71 1.02
C PRO A 103 14.72 -19.70 0.04
N ASN A 104 13.59 -19.32 -0.57
CA ASN A 104 12.90 -20.09 -1.60
C ASN A 104 13.35 -19.70 -3.02
N ALA A 105 14.30 -18.78 -3.17
CA ALA A 105 14.84 -18.46 -4.48
C ALA A 105 15.52 -19.71 -5.05
N PRO A 106 15.20 -20.11 -6.30
CA PRO A 106 15.96 -21.15 -6.95
C PRO A 106 17.43 -20.72 -7.01
N LYS A 107 18.34 -21.66 -6.76
CA LYS A 107 19.79 -21.41 -6.82
C LYS A 107 20.09 -20.70 -8.15
N SER A 108 20.69 -19.51 -8.08
CA SER A 108 20.95 -18.73 -9.30
C SER A 108 21.81 -19.56 -10.25
N LYS A 109 21.30 -19.83 -11.46
CA LYS A 109 22.10 -20.48 -12.52
C LYS A 109 23.18 -19.55 -13.10
N VAL A 110 23.17 -18.28 -12.69
CA VAL A 110 24.17 -17.29 -13.08
C VAL A 110 25.48 -17.62 -12.36
N ARG A 111 26.52 -17.99 -13.13
CA ARG A 111 27.89 -18.10 -12.61
C ARG A 111 28.32 -16.72 -12.10
N LYS A 112 28.56 -16.58 -10.79
CA LYS A 112 29.27 -15.40 -10.26
C LYS A 112 30.65 -15.37 -10.91
N LYS A 113 30.94 -14.37 -11.77
CA LYS A 113 32.33 -14.07 -12.13
C LYS A 113 33.02 -13.59 -10.86
N GLU A 114 34.03 -14.30 -10.41
CA GLU A 114 34.91 -13.82 -9.34
C GLU A 114 35.51 -12.49 -9.79
N CYS A 115 35.09 -11.40 -9.14
CA CYS A 115 35.76 -10.12 -9.30
C CYS A 115 37.09 -10.24 -8.55
N GLN A 116 38.17 -10.52 -9.28
CA GLN A 116 39.53 -10.44 -8.74
C GLN A 116 39.73 -9.01 -8.23
N LYS A 117 39.87 -8.87 -6.92
CA LYS A 117 40.28 -7.61 -6.30
C LYS A 117 41.76 -7.36 -6.65
N PRO A 118 42.16 -6.12 -6.98
CA PRO A 118 43.56 -5.74 -7.17
C PRO A 118 44.34 -5.79 -5.87
#